data_AF-A0A0F4GA34-F1
#
_entry.id   AF-A0A0F4GA34-F1
#
_cell.length_a   1.000
_cell.length_b   1.000
_cell.length_c   1.000
_cell.angle_alpha   90.00
_cell.angle_beta   90.00
_cell.angle_gamma   90.00
#
_symmetry.space_group_name_H-M   'P 1'
#
loop_
_entity.id
_entity.type
_entity.pdbx_description
1 polymer ?
#
loop_
_entity_poly.entity_id
_entity_poly.type
_entity_poly.pdbx_seq_one_letter_code
_entity_poly.pdbx_strand_id
1 'polypeptide(L)'
;MNLEPGEAFGTDGYYAIRLSPGKGNGAFAPKNIKAGTRILVDQALFVTDRPMPYVNEGDVQRIFSNLSPPAQAQFLALPLNALNRNVPDAILSAKFYSNMFHIRGQPREGCFGHASRLNHSCAPNCAFTTTAQWQQQCLTIRDVSRGKS
;
A
#
# COMPACT_ATOMS: atom_id res chain seq x y z
N MET A 1 -1.84 -1.21 -25.85
CA MET A 1 -1.97 -2.63 -25.42
C MET A 1 -2.76 -2.62 -24.13
N ASN A 2 -4.03 -3.01 -24.17
CA ASN A 2 -4.87 -3.10 -22.98
C ASN A 2 -4.44 -4.35 -22.22
N LEU A 3 -3.66 -4.15 -21.16
CA LEU A 3 -3.42 -5.19 -20.18
C LEU A 3 -4.72 -5.32 -19.40
N GLU A 4 -5.57 -6.27 -19.75
CA GLU A 4 -6.77 -6.59 -18.96
C GLU A 4 -6.31 -7.38 -17.74
N PRO A 5 -6.22 -6.78 -16.54
CA PRO A 5 -5.65 -7.45 -15.40
C PRO A 5 -6.74 -8.22 -14.64
N GLY A 6 -6.41 -9.37 -14.02
CA GLY A 6 -7.34 -10.28 -13.31
C GLY A 6 -7.66 -9.87 -11.86
N GLU A 7 -8.75 -10.36 -11.25
CA GLU A 7 -9.46 -9.83 -10.04
C GLU A 7 -8.70 -9.73 -8.69
N ALA A 8 -7.37 -9.82 -8.61
CA ALA A 8 -6.69 -10.12 -7.35
C ALA A 8 -7.06 -9.17 -6.19
N PHE A 9 -7.68 -9.65 -5.11
CA PHE A 9 -7.96 -8.87 -3.90
C PHE A 9 -7.10 -9.40 -2.75
N GLY A 10 -6.36 -8.52 -2.06
CA GLY A 10 -5.34 -8.99 -1.12
C GLY A 10 -4.19 -9.72 -1.85
N THR A 11 -3.63 -10.80 -1.27
CA THR A 11 -2.40 -11.40 -1.83
C THR A 11 -2.63 -12.50 -2.85
N ASP A 12 -3.76 -13.22 -2.81
CA ASP A 12 -4.15 -14.34 -3.69
C ASP A 12 -3.02 -15.33 -4.07
N GLY A 13 -2.11 -15.57 -3.11
CA GLY A 13 -0.96 -16.45 -3.31
C GLY A 13 0.06 -15.94 -4.35
N TYR A 14 -0.02 -14.68 -4.76
CA TYR A 14 0.98 -14.02 -5.60
C TYR A 14 2.16 -13.49 -4.81
N TYR A 15 1.97 -13.17 -3.53
CA TYR A 15 3.07 -12.82 -2.65
C TYR A 15 2.80 -13.21 -1.19
N ALA A 16 3.88 -13.40 -0.45
CA ALA A 16 3.86 -13.58 1.00
C ALA A 16 4.77 -12.54 1.65
N ILE A 17 4.31 -11.96 2.76
CA ILE A 17 5.15 -11.06 3.55
C ILE A 17 6.16 -11.90 4.34
N ARG A 18 7.46 -11.60 4.20
CA ARG A 18 8.56 -12.26 4.91
C ARG A 18 9.58 -11.23 5.37
N LEU A 19 10.44 -11.61 6.32
CA LEU A 19 11.57 -10.78 6.71
C LEU A 19 12.56 -10.64 5.55
N SER A 20 12.91 -9.42 5.20
CA SER A 20 13.98 -9.05 4.30
C SER A 20 15.20 -8.60 5.12
N PRO A 21 16.36 -9.29 4.99
CA PRO A 21 17.57 -8.93 5.72
C PRO A 21 17.92 -7.44 5.57
N GLY A 22 18.09 -6.74 6.70
CA GLY A 22 18.46 -5.33 6.75
C GLY A 22 17.39 -4.32 6.28
N LYS A 23 16.18 -4.77 5.87
CA LYS A 23 15.15 -3.91 5.27
C LYS A 23 13.76 -4.03 5.92
N GLY A 24 13.63 -4.82 6.99
CA GLY A 24 12.34 -5.08 7.65
C GLY A 24 11.57 -6.18 6.93
N ASN A 25 10.26 -6.01 6.74
CA ASN A 25 9.45 -6.97 5.98
C ASN A 25 9.45 -6.65 4.48
N GLY A 26 9.20 -7.65 3.64
CA GLY A 26 8.98 -7.48 2.20
C GLY A 26 8.04 -8.53 1.64
N ALA A 27 7.44 -8.23 0.49
CA ALA A 27 6.62 -9.17 -0.26
C ALA A 27 7.50 -10.04 -1.16
N PHE A 28 7.31 -11.35 -1.11
CA PHE A 28 8.08 -12.32 -1.89
C PHE A 28 7.14 -13.24 -2.68
N ALA A 29 7.47 -13.49 -3.95
CA ALA A 29 6.69 -14.38 -4.81
C ALA A 29 6.84 -15.85 -4.35
N PRO A 30 5.76 -16.56 -3.97
CA PRO A 30 5.83 -17.97 -3.60
C PRO A 30 5.94 -18.89 -4.83
N LYS A 31 5.66 -18.36 -6.02
CA LYS A 31 5.68 -19.04 -7.33
C LYS A 31 6.23 -18.10 -8.41
N ASN A 32 6.50 -18.64 -9.60
CA ASN A 32 6.82 -17.80 -10.75
C ASN A 32 5.57 -17.02 -11.20
N ILE A 33 5.73 -15.75 -11.56
CA ILE A 33 4.66 -14.85 -11.99
C ILE A 33 5.04 -14.26 -13.33
N LYS A 34 4.11 -14.27 -14.29
CA LYS A 34 4.35 -13.71 -15.63
C LYS A 34 4.14 -12.21 -15.66
N ALA A 35 4.95 -11.51 -16.44
CA ALA A 35 4.78 -10.08 -16.71
C ALA A 35 3.34 -9.75 -17.11
N GLY A 36 2.84 -8.59 -16.65
CA GLY A 36 1.47 -8.14 -16.87
C GLY A 36 0.44 -8.75 -15.90
N THR A 37 0.83 -9.70 -15.05
CA THR A 37 -0.08 -10.27 -14.05
C THR A 37 -0.39 -9.23 -12.98
N ARG A 38 -1.68 -8.97 -12.73
CA ARG A 38 -2.15 -8.21 -11.56
C ARG A 38 -2.11 -9.09 -10.33
N ILE A 39 -1.30 -8.66 -9.35
CA ILE A 39 -1.02 -9.42 -8.13
C ILE A 39 -1.74 -8.85 -6.91
N LEU A 40 -2.34 -7.67 -7.06
CA LEU A 40 -3.10 -6.98 -6.01
C LEU A 40 -4.07 -5.96 -6.64
N VAL A 41 -5.25 -5.87 -6.07
CA VAL A 41 -6.25 -4.81 -6.08
C VAL A 41 -6.57 -4.60 -4.61
N ASP A 42 -6.40 -3.38 -4.15
CA ASP A 42 -6.53 -3.01 -2.75
C ASP A 42 -7.44 -1.81 -2.63
N GLN A 43 -8.47 -1.95 -1.80
CA GLN A 43 -9.37 -0.86 -1.52
C GLN A 43 -8.69 0.08 -0.52
N ALA A 44 -8.83 1.38 -0.76
CA ALA A 44 -8.34 2.36 0.21
C ALA A 44 -9.05 2.17 1.55
N LEU A 45 -8.25 1.99 2.59
CA LEU A 45 -8.69 1.87 3.97
C LEU A 45 -8.97 3.24 4.59
N PHE A 46 -8.13 4.19 4.22
CA PHE A 46 -8.10 5.56 4.70
C PHE A 46 -7.95 6.45 3.48
N VAL A 47 -8.79 7.47 3.32
CA VAL A 47 -8.73 8.42 2.20
C VAL A 47 -8.83 9.83 2.75
N THR A 48 -7.98 10.74 2.27
CA THR A 48 -8.04 12.15 2.66
C THR A 48 -9.19 12.87 1.98
N ASP A 49 -9.84 13.78 2.71
CA ASP A 49 -10.89 14.63 2.15
C ASP A 49 -10.33 15.77 1.29
N ARG A 50 -9.03 16.07 1.47
CA ARG A 50 -8.30 17.18 0.83
C ARG A 50 -6.96 16.71 0.28
N PRO A 51 -6.41 17.37 -0.75
CA PRO A 51 -5.09 17.06 -1.28
C PRO A 51 -3.98 17.52 -0.34
N MET A 52 -2.80 16.91 -0.49
CA MET A 52 -1.56 17.49 0.03
C MET A 52 -1.29 18.86 -0.64
N PRO A 53 -0.69 19.83 0.07
CA PRO A 53 -0.18 19.76 1.44
C PRO A 53 -1.19 20.15 2.52
N TYR A 54 -2.49 20.26 2.22
CA TYR A 54 -3.49 20.79 3.15
C TYR A 54 -3.98 19.80 4.21
N VAL A 55 -3.55 18.53 4.12
CA VAL A 55 -3.84 17.51 5.13
C VAL A 55 -2.98 17.80 6.37
N ASN A 56 -3.63 17.95 7.52
CA ASN A 56 -2.96 18.15 8.81
C ASN A 56 -3.27 17.00 9.78
N GLU A 57 -2.65 17.03 10.95
CA GLU A 57 -2.84 16.02 12.00
C GLU A 57 -4.30 15.88 12.46
N GLY A 58 -5.04 16.98 12.57
CA GLY A 58 -6.45 16.95 12.92
C GLY A 58 -7.31 16.24 11.88
N ASP A 59 -6.99 16.40 10.58
CA ASP A 59 -7.63 15.62 9.52
C ASP A 59 -7.31 14.14 9.66
N VAL A 60 -6.06 13.78 9.95
CA VAL A 60 -5.65 12.37 10.12
C VAL A 60 -6.38 11.71 11.30
N GLN A 61 -6.41 12.38 12.45
CA GLN A 61 -7.13 11.89 13.64
C GLN A 61 -8.62 11.73 13.35
N ARG A 62 -9.27 12.75 12.77
CA ARG A 62 -10.70 12.70 12.44
C ARG A 62 -11.05 11.55 11.49
N ILE A 63 -10.30 11.39 10.41
CA ILE A 63 -10.56 10.32 9.44
C ILE A 63 -10.36 8.96 10.12
N PHE A 64 -9.29 8.78 10.90
CA PHE A 64 -9.03 7.55 11.64
C PHE A 64 -10.17 7.22 12.62
N SER A 65 -10.66 8.20 13.39
CA SER A 65 -11.77 8.02 14.33
C SER A 65 -13.08 7.62 13.64
N ASN A 66 -13.27 8.00 12.37
CA ASN A 66 -14.44 7.65 11.57
C ASN A 66 -14.32 6.27 10.89
N LEU A 67 -13.16 5.62 10.92
CA LEU A 67 -13.00 4.27 10.42
C LEU A 67 -13.76 3.26 11.29
N SER A 68 -14.21 2.15 10.70
CA SER A 68 -14.73 1.03 11.48
C SER A 68 -13.62 0.43 12.37
N PRO A 69 -13.95 -0.21 13.51
CA PRO A 69 -12.95 -0.80 14.39
C PRO A 69 -11.99 -1.80 13.68
N PRO A 70 -12.45 -2.66 12.76
CA PRO A 70 -11.55 -3.49 11.96
C PRO A 70 -10.60 -2.67 11.08
N ALA A 71 -11.08 -1.57 10.49
CA ALA A 71 -10.27 -0.70 9.65
C ALA A 71 -9.24 0.10 10.47
N GLN A 72 -9.61 0.56 11.67
CA GLN A 72 -8.65 1.15 12.62
C GLN A 72 -7.54 0.16 12.98
N ALA A 73 -7.89 -1.08 13.31
CA ALA A 73 -6.91 -2.12 13.62
C ALA A 73 -5.95 -2.38 12.44
N GLN A 74 -6.48 -2.46 11.21
CA GLN A 74 -5.66 -2.61 10.01
C GLN A 74 -4.72 -1.42 9.78
N PHE A 75 -5.21 -0.18 9.98
CA PHE A 75 -4.40 1.04 9.83
C PHE A 75 -3.30 1.09 10.88
N LEU A 76 -3.62 0.79 12.14
CA LEU A 76 -2.64 0.72 13.23
C LEU A 76 -1.58 -0.37 12.98
N ALA A 77 -1.93 -1.44 12.26
CA ALA A 77 -1.00 -2.50 11.86
C ALA A 77 -0.12 -2.14 10.64
N LEU A 78 -0.24 -0.95 10.07
CA LEU A 78 0.65 -0.48 9.01
C LEU A 78 2.07 -0.23 9.53
N PRO A 79 3.11 -0.50 8.73
CA PRO A 79 4.49 -0.32 9.15
C PRO A 79 4.77 1.17 9.42
N LEU A 80 5.53 1.45 10.48
CA LEU A 80 6.05 2.78 10.75
C LEU A 80 7.50 2.81 10.26
N ASN A 81 7.87 3.84 9.48
CA ASN A 81 9.27 4.02 9.12
C ASN A 81 10.12 4.15 10.40
N ALA A 82 11.27 3.47 10.44
CA ALA A 82 12.17 3.45 11.59
C ALA A 82 12.59 4.86 12.04
N LEU A 83 12.67 5.80 11.09
CA LEU A 83 13.03 7.20 11.35
C LEU A 83 11.96 7.96 12.17
N ASN A 84 10.71 7.47 12.20
CA ASN A 84 9.58 8.15 12.84
C ASN A 84 9.14 7.51 14.16
N ARG A 85 9.88 6.55 14.71
CA ARG A 85 9.48 5.81 15.93
C ARG A 85 9.52 6.63 17.21
N ASN A 86 10.22 7.77 17.21
CA ASN A 86 10.47 8.58 18.41
C ASN A 86 9.49 9.77 18.56
N VAL A 87 8.34 9.74 17.88
CA VAL A 87 7.32 10.81 17.97
C VAL A 87 6.00 10.21 18.49
N PRO A 88 5.83 10.07 19.81
CA PRO A 88 4.68 9.37 20.42
C PRO A 88 3.33 10.02 20.07
N ASP A 89 3.27 11.34 20.07
CA ASP A 89 2.02 12.09 19.94
C ASP A 89 1.47 12.10 18.50
N ALA A 90 2.32 11.87 17.50
CA ALA A 90 1.97 11.95 16.08
C ALA A 90 1.96 10.58 15.37
N ILE A 91 1.78 9.47 16.10
CA ILE A 91 1.92 8.12 15.54
C ILE A 91 0.97 7.83 14.37
N LEU A 92 -0.24 8.39 14.39
CA LEU A 92 -1.22 8.24 13.31
C LEU A 92 -0.77 8.99 12.05
N SER A 93 -0.34 10.24 12.19
CA SER A 93 0.22 11.06 11.11
C SER A 93 1.47 10.41 10.52
N ALA A 94 2.37 9.93 11.39
CA ALA A 94 3.59 9.25 10.96
C ALA A 94 3.29 7.95 10.20
N LYS A 95 2.27 7.17 10.62
CA LYS A 95 1.78 6.02 9.86
C LYS A 95 1.20 6.45 8.52
N PHE A 96 0.33 7.45 8.50
CA PHE A 96 -0.27 7.97 7.27
C PHE A 96 0.80 8.38 6.25
N TYR A 97 1.71 9.29 6.61
CA TYR A 97 2.74 9.79 5.70
C TYR A 97 3.75 8.73 5.26
N SER A 98 3.99 7.70 6.07
CA SER A 98 4.90 6.60 5.70
C SER A 98 4.27 5.62 4.70
N ASN A 99 2.95 5.64 4.52
CA ASN A 99 2.19 4.59 3.83
C ASN A 99 1.22 5.12 2.77
N MET A 100 1.09 6.44 2.62
CA MET A 100 0.11 7.03 1.71
C MET A 100 0.53 6.87 0.25
N PHE A 101 -0.46 6.70 -0.62
CA PHE A 101 -0.33 6.76 -2.07
C PHE A 101 -1.28 7.81 -2.60
N HIS A 102 -0.80 8.49 -3.64
CA HIS A 102 -1.66 9.34 -4.44
C HIS A 102 -2.69 8.50 -5.20
N ILE A 103 -3.96 8.90 -5.07
CA ILE A 103 -5.06 8.28 -5.80
C ILE A 103 -5.15 8.99 -7.15
N ARG A 104 -4.71 8.33 -8.23
CA ARG A 104 -4.68 8.99 -9.56
C ARG A 104 -6.06 9.44 -10.00
N GLY A 105 -6.08 10.61 -10.63
CA GLY A 105 -7.30 11.24 -11.14
C GLY A 105 -8.09 11.99 -10.06
N GLN A 106 -7.58 12.04 -8.83
CA GLN A 106 -8.26 12.65 -7.69
C GLN A 106 -7.27 13.46 -6.85
N PRO A 107 -7.64 14.62 -6.31
CA PRO A 107 -6.78 15.41 -5.42
C PRO A 107 -6.81 14.82 -4.00
N ARG A 108 -6.49 13.53 -3.84
CA ARG A 108 -6.59 12.79 -2.58
C ARG A 108 -5.47 11.77 -2.43
N GLU A 109 -5.13 11.51 -1.18
CA GLU A 109 -4.18 10.49 -0.77
C GLU A 109 -4.91 9.38 -0.03
N GLY A 110 -4.37 8.16 -0.06
CA GLY A 110 -4.92 7.05 0.70
C GLY A 110 -3.89 6.08 1.24
N CYS A 111 -4.25 5.42 2.34
CA CYS A 111 -3.52 4.24 2.83
C CYS A 111 -4.33 2.97 2.55
N PHE A 112 -3.61 1.88 2.34
CA PHE A 112 -4.13 0.64 1.78
C PHE A 112 -3.65 -0.54 2.62
N GLY A 113 -4.52 -1.51 2.91
CA GLY A 113 -4.22 -2.57 3.88
C GLY A 113 -3.06 -3.48 3.45
N HIS A 114 -2.92 -3.70 2.14
CA HIS A 114 -1.95 -4.57 1.49
C HIS A 114 -0.91 -3.79 0.68
N ALA A 115 -1.32 -2.80 -0.12
CA ALA A 115 -0.42 -2.05 -1.00
C ALA A 115 0.59 -1.22 -0.19
N SER A 116 0.20 -0.65 0.95
CA SER A 116 1.12 0.04 1.87
C SER A 116 2.15 -0.87 2.53
N ARG A 117 2.06 -2.19 2.36
CA ARG A 117 3.06 -3.16 2.86
C ARG A 117 4.09 -3.56 1.80
N LEU A 118 3.92 -3.12 0.56
CA LEU A 118 4.83 -3.43 -0.53
C LEU A 118 5.98 -2.41 -0.55
N ASN A 119 7.20 -2.93 -0.67
CA ASN A 119 8.41 -2.14 -0.48
C ASN A 119 8.67 -1.25 -1.70
N HIS A 120 9.08 0.00 -1.47
CA HIS A 120 9.61 0.86 -2.52
C HIS A 120 11.02 0.38 -2.90
N SER A 121 11.19 -0.15 -4.12
CA SER A 121 12.49 -0.61 -4.65
C SER A 121 12.95 0.28 -5.80
N CYS A 122 14.25 0.59 -5.86
CA CYS A 122 14.85 1.36 -6.97
C CYS A 122 14.84 0.59 -8.31
N ALA A 123 14.69 -0.74 -8.27
CA ALA A 123 14.56 -1.60 -9.45
C ALA A 123 13.24 -2.40 -9.39
N PRO A 124 12.09 -1.71 -9.46
CA PRO A 124 10.80 -2.32 -9.17
C PRO A 124 10.48 -3.42 -10.17
N ASN A 125 9.98 -4.57 -9.72
CA ASN A 125 9.45 -5.64 -10.57
C ASN A 125 7.94 -5.51 -10.81
N CYS A 126 7.30 -4.58 -10.10
CA CYS A 126 5.88 -4.28 -10.20
C CYS A 126 5.65 -2.76 -10.34
N ALA A 127 4.48 -2.39 -10.87
CA ALA A 127 4.01 -1.02 -10.95
C ALA A 127 2.64 -0.89 -10.28
N PHE A 128 2.47 0.22 -9.56
CA PHE A 128 1.19 0.62 -9.00
C PHE A 128 0.42 1.48 -9.99
N THR A 129 -0.88 1.23 -10.09
CA THR A 129 -1.82 2.10 -10.79
C THR A 129 -3.15 2.10 -10.04
N THR A 130 -4.10 2.93 -10.44
CA THR A 130 -5.37 3.12 -9.74
C THR A 130 -6.51 2.62 -10.63
N THR A 131 -7.54 1.99 -10.06
CA THR A 131 -8.76 1.63 -10.78
C THR A 131 -9.78 2.78 -10.73
N ALA A 132 -10.83 2.68 -11.54
CA ALA A 132 -11.93 3.66 -11.54
C ALA A 132 -12.70 3.75 -10.21
N GLN A 133 -12.57 2.76 -9.31
CA GLN A 133 -13.25 2.71 -8.01
C GLN A 133 -12.31 2.96 -6.81
N TRP A 134 -11.32 3.85 -6.95
CA TRP A 134 -10.43 4.26 -5.85
C TRP A 134 -9.54 3.14 -5.30
N GLN A 135 -9.35 2.06 -6.07
CA GLN A 135 -8.49 0.96 -5.65
C GLN A 135 -7.08 1.18 -6.18
N GLN A 136 -6.08 0.86 -5.39
CA GLN A 136 -4.71 0.68 -5.85
C GLN A 136 -4.58 -0.73 -6.41
N GLN A 137 -4.01 -0.89 -7.59
CA GLN A 137 -3.67 -2.17 -8.16
C GLN A 137 -2.17 -2.26 -8.46
N CYS A 138 -1.60 -3.44 -8.26
CA CYS A 138 -0.20 -3.73 -8.50
C CYS A 138 -0.09 -4.78 -9.60
N LEU A 139 0.68 -4.48 -10.64
CA LEU A 139 0.94 -5.39 -11.75
C LEU A 139 2.44 -5.65 -11.86
N THR A 140 2.81 -6.88 -12.19
CA THR A 140 4.20 -7.20 -12.54
C THR A 140 4.55 -6.56 -13.89
N ILE A 141 5.71 -5.89 -13.97
CA ILE A 141 6.21 -5.26 -15.22
C ILE A 141 7.27 -6.11 -15.93
N ARG A 142 7.61 -7.26 -15.34
CA ARG A 142 8.50 -8.28 -15.87
C ARG A 142 8.18 -9.62 -15.19
N ASP A 143 8.69 -10.72 -15.74
CA ASP A 143 8.58 -12.03 -15.07
C ASP A 143 9.26 -11.99 -13.68
N VAL A 144 8.60 -12.57 -12.68
CA VAL A 144 9.08 -12.64 -11.29
C VAL A 144 9.28 -14.10 -10.92
N SER A 145 10.52 -14.50 -10.67
CA SER A 145 10.84 -15.85 -10.21
C SER A 145 10.40 -16.07 -8.76
N ARG A 146 10.08 -17.32 -8.41
CA ARG A 146 9.84 -17.74 -7.02
C ARG A 146 10.98 -17.29 -6.10
N GLY A 147 10.61 -16.75 -4.94
CA GLY A 147 11.51 -16.25 -3.91
C GLY A 147 12.04 -14.85 -4.18
N LYS A 148 11.69 -14.22 -5.30
CA LYS A 148 12.05 -12.83 -5.57
C LYS A 148 11.11 -11.88 -4.81
N SER A 149 11.70 -10.85 -4.20
CA SER A 149 11.01 -9.66 -3.70
C SER A 149 10.83 -8.63 -4.79
#